data_AF-A0A2G4G318-F1
#
_entry.id   AF-A0A2G4G318-F1
#
_cell.length_a   1.000
_cell.length_b   1.000
_cell.length_c   1.000
_cell.angle_alpha   90.00
_cell.angle_beta   90.00
_cell.angle_gamma   90.00
#
_symmetry.space_group_name_H-M   'P 1'
#
loop_
_entity.id
_entity.type
_entity.pdbx_description
1 polymer ?
#
loop_
_entity_poly.entity_id
_entity_poly.type
_entity_poly.pdbx_seq_one_letter_code
_entity_poly.pdbx_strand_id
1 'polypeptide(L)'
;MNEPLGAESLEPLPFAEGQLPFGVGDAVQLKVRPNYLKTADSMPMLRPPDLVDSDEQGQVLAIKARNQLAVRFRRGTFLLEADQLQAAEP
;
A
#
# COMPACT_ATOMS: atom_id res chain seq x y z
N MET A 1 38.19 -9.29 -32.06
CA MET A 1 38.43 -9.40 -30.61
C MET A 1 37.12 -8.98 -29.95
N ASN A 2 36.23 -9.95 -29.73
CA ASN A 2 35.88 -10.54 -28.43
C ASN A 2 35.24 -9.53 -27.45
N GLU A 3 33.93 -9.74 -27.24
CA GLU A 3 33.01 -9.46 -26.11
C GLU A 3 33.65 -9.29 -24.70
N PRO A 4 32.97 -8.62 -23.71
CA PRO A 4 31.78 -9.23 -23.09
C PRO A 4 30.62 -8.30 -22.67
N LEU A 5 29.42 -8.84 -22.84
CA LEU A 5 28.39 -9.02 -21.80
C LEU A 5 28.54 -8.10 -20.58
N GLY A 6 27.78 -7.01 -20.56
CA GLY A 6 27.58 -6.19 -19.37
C GLY A 6 26.09 -6.03 -19.17
N ALA A 7 25.53 -6.96 -18.40
CA ALA A 7 24.21 -6.95 -17.77
C ALA A 7 23.22 -5.91 -18.32
N GLU A 8 22.16 -6.39 -18.96
CA GLU A 8 20.83 -5.80 -18.79
C GLU A 8 20.57 -5.72 -17.28
N SER A 9 21.06 -4.65 -16.66
CA SER A 9 20.60 -4.19 -15.38
C SER A 9 19.17 -3.78 -15.68
N LEU A 10 18.26 -4.73 -15.55
CA LEU A 10 16.85 -4.48 -15.30
C LEU A 10 16.82 -3.77 -13.93
N GLU A 11 17.32 -2.54 -13.90
CA GLU A 11 16.97 -1.57 -12.89
C GLU A 11 15.45 -1.51 -12.99
N PRO A 12 14.69 -2.02 -12.00
CA PRO A 12 13.25 -1.83 -12.04
C PRO A 12 13.07 -0.31 -12.10
N LEU A 13 12.47 0.14 -13.20
CA LEU A 13 12.25 1.55 -13.49
C LEU A 13 11.75 2.24 -12.21
N PRO A 14 12.34 3.38 -11.79
CA PRO A 14 11.80 4.14 -10.68
C PRO A 14 10.34 4.42 -11.03
N PHE A 15 9.45 3.89 -10.18
CA PHE A 15 8.01 3.86 -10.33
C PHE A 15 7.51 5.13 -11.03
N ALA A 16 6.98 4.97 -12.25
CA ALA A 16 6.63 6.06 -13.14
C ALA A 16 5.83 7.14 -12.40
N GLU A 17 6.25 8.40 -12.52
CA GLU A 17 5.63 9.56 -11.89
C GLU A 17 4.12 9.58 -12.16
N GLY A 18 3.32 9.25 -11.14
CA GLY A 18 1.85 9.15 -11.20
C GLY A 18 1.28 7.76 -10.92
N GLN A 19 2.12 6.72 -10.85
CA GLN A 19 1.72 5.37 -10.46
C GLN A 19 1.80 5.26 -8.93
N LEU A 20 0.64 5.07 -8.29
CA LEU A 20 0.62 4.59 -6.90
C LEU A 20 1.45 3.31 -6.82
N PRO A 21 2.35 3.15 -5.83
CA PRO A 21 3.19 1.97 -5.71
C PRO A 21 2.39 0.68 -5.46
N PHE A 22 1.08 0.81 -5.19
CA PHE A 22 0.17 -0.29 -4.87
C PHE A 22 -0.96 -0.40 -5.89
N GLY A 23 -1.22 -1.62 -6.35
CA GLY A 23 -2.35 -1.98 -7.20
C GLY A 23 -3.51 -2.59 -6.38
N VAL A 24 -4.70 -2.69 -6.99
CA VAL A 24 -5.79 -3.49 -6.39
C VAL A 24 -5.39 -4.97 -6.38
N GLY A 25 -5.56 -5.64 -5.24
CA GLY A 25 -5.15 -7.01 -5.00
C GLY A 25 -3.79 -7.15 -4.33
N ASP A 26 -3.00 -6.07 -4.30
CA ASP A 26 -1.66 -6.04 -3.72
C ASP A 26 -1.71 -6.16 -2.19
N ALA A 27 -0.72 -6.85 -1.64
CA ALA A 27 -0.57 -7.02 -0.20
C ALA A 27 0.26 -5.86 0.35
N VAL A 28 -0.31 -5.13 1.30
CA VAL A 28 0.28 -3.94 1.90
C VAL A 28 0.24 -4.01 3.40
N GLN A 29 1.22 -3.41 4.05
CA GLN A 29 1.29 -3.28 5.51
C GLN A 29 1.36 -1.81 5.90
N LEU A 30 1.06 -1.51 7.16
CA LEU A 30 1.24 -0.16 7.69
C LEU A 30 2.73 0.15 7.83
N LYS A 31 3.19 1.16 7.07
CA LYS A 31 4.57 1.68 7.17
C LYS A 31 4.77 2.47 8.46
N VAL A 32 3.78 3.28 8.80
CA VAL A 32 3.75 4.07 10.03
C VAL A 32 2.39 3.88 10.68
N ARG A 33 2.33 3.89 12.01
CA ARG A 33 1.04 3.87 12.70
C ARG A 33 0.35 5.22 12.50
N PRO A 34 -0.80 5.28 11.81
CA PRO A 34 -1.54 6.52 11.72
C PRO A 34 -2.14 6.87 13.09
N ASN A 35 -2.43 8.14 13.34
CA ASN A 35 -3.08 8.55 14.58
C ASN A 35 -4.54 8.03 14.67
N TYR A 36 -5.15 7.75 13.52
CA TYR A 36 -6.50 7.23 13.38
C TYR A 36 -6.65 6.48 12.06
N LEU A 37 -7.52 5.47 12.05
CA LEU A 37 -7.90 4.73 10.86
C LEU A 37 -9.26 5.21 10.37
N LYS A 38 -9.38 5.53 9.08
CA LYS A 38 -10.65 5.92 8.49
C LYS A 38 -11.32 4.68 7.89
N THR A 39 -12.59 4.42 8.15
CA THR A 39 -13.29 3.29 7.50
C THR A 39 -13.62 3.60 6.03
N ALA A 40 -13.64 2.56 5.19
CA ALA A 40 -14.00 2.67 3.77
C ALA A 40 -15.52 2.60 3.51
N ASP A 41 -16.34 2.84 4.54
CA ASP A 41 -17.79 2.79 4.47
C ASP A 41 -18.38 4.06 3.81
N SER A 42 -19.63 3.99 3.35
CA SER A 42 -20.40 5.14 2.86
C SER A 42 -20.42 6.30 3.87
N MET A 43 -20.40 5.99 5.17
CA MET A 43 -20.14 6.97 6.24
C MET A 43 -18.76 6.72 6.86
N PRO A 44 -17.70 7.40 6.39
CA PRO A 44 -16.36 7.16 6.91
C PRO A 44 -16.25 7.61 8.37
N MET A 45 -15.92 6.68 9.24
CA MET A 45 -15.71 6.90 10.67
C MET A 45 -14.24 6.82 11.01
N LEU A 46 -13.81 7.62 11.98
CA LEU A 46 -12.48 7.52 12.57
C LEU A 46 -12.50 6.45 13.65
N ARG A 47 -11.58 5.50 13.54
CA ARG A 47 -11.36 4.43 14.49
C ARG A 47 -9.95 4.55 15.08
N PRO A 48 -9.74 4.06 16.31
CA PRO A 48 -8.40 4.03 16.90
C PRO A 48 -7.47 3.14 16.08
N PRO A 49 -6.17 3.50 15.98
CA PRO A 49 -5.19 2.73 15.22
C PRO A 49 -4.88 1.37 15.86
N ASP A 50 -5.24 1.16 17.12
CA ASP A 50 -5.17 -0.13 17.82
C ASP A 50 -5.98 -1.26 17.13
N LEU A 51 -6.88 -0.89 16.21
CA LEU A 51 -7.63 -1.86 15.40
C LEU A 51 -6.80 -2.51 14.30
N VAL A 52 -5.64 -2.00 13.92
CA VAL A 52 -4.77 -2.61 12.90
C VAL A 52 -3.33 -2.52 13.37
N ASP A 53 -2.68 -3.66 13.50
CA ASP A 53 -1.28 -3.69 13.89
C ASP A 53 -0.36 -3.29 12.74
N SER A 54 0.84 -2.79 13.07
CA SER A 54 1.84 -2.45 12.05
C SER A 54 2.29 -3.67 11.22
N ASP A 55 2.28 -4.84 11.84
CA ASP A 55 2.59 -6.14 11.24
C ASP A 55 1.38 -6.74 10.49
N GLU A 56 0.20 -6.12 10.61
CA GLU A 56 -1.01 -6.64 9.98
C GLU A 56 -0.97 -6.41 8.48
N GLN A 57 -0.97 -7.51 7.73
CA GLN A 57 -1.08 -7.50 6.28
C GLN A 57 -2.51 -7.21 5.87
N GLY A 58 -2.68 -6.17 5.06
CA GLY A 58 -3.91 -5.80 4.41
C GLY A 58 -3.84 -6.04 2.91
N GLN A 59 -4.99 -6.16 2.27
CA GLN A 59 -5.09 -6.27 0.81
C GLN A 59 -5.79 -5.04 0.24
N VAL A 60 -5.21 -4.42 -0.78
CA VAL A 60 -5.85 -3.29 -1.46
C VAL A 60 -7.09 -3.78 -2.20
N LEU A 61 -8.28 -3.35 -1.77
CA LEU A 61 -9.54 -3.64 -2.46
C LEU A 61 -9.86 -2.63 -3.55
N ALA A 62 -9.50 -1.36 -3.33
CA ALA A 62 -9.79 -0.29 -4.27
C ALA A 62 -8.83 0.88 -4.07
N ILE A 63 -8.54 1.57 -5.18
CA ILE A 63 -7.81 2.82 -5.17
C ILE A 63 -8.82 3.95 -5.31
N LYS A 64 -8.84 4.87 -4.34
CA LYS A 64 -9.67 6.08 -4.30
C LYS A 64 -8.86 7.28 -4.79
N ALA A 65 -9.56 8.36 -5.12
CA ALA A 65 -8.93 9.63 -5.47
C ALA A 65 -8.07 10.17 -4.30
N ARG A 66 -7.08 11.03 -4.62
CA ARG A 66 -6.10 11.59 -3.66
C ARG A 66 -5.20 10.54 -3.00
N ASN A 67 -4.78 9.50 -3.73
CA ASN A 67 -3.84 8.49 -3.21
C ASN A 67 -4.36 7.73 -1.97
N GLN A 68 -5.67 7.67 -1.78
CA GLN A 68 -6.29 6.83 -0.76
C GLN A 68 -6.52 5.42 -1.29
N LEU A 69 -6.22 4.44 -0.47
CA LEU A 69 -6.33 3.02 -0.77
C LEU A 69 -7.31 2.44 0.25
N ALA A 70 -8.36 1.78 -0.24
CA ALA A 70 -9.24 0.98 0.58
C ALA A 70 -8.57 -0.36 0.80
N VAL A 71 -7.93 -0.52 1.95
CA VAL A 71 -7.20 -1.72 2.33
C VAL A 71 -8.08 -2.54 3.28
N ARG A 72 -8.28 -3.82 2.94
CA ARG A 72 -8.96 -4.78 3.80
C ARG A 72 -7.94 -5.51 4.66
N PHE A 73 -8.05 -5.29 5.96
CA PHE A 73 -7.34 -6.05 6.98
C PHE A 73 -8.30 -7.09 7.58
N ARG A 74 -7.79 -7.95 8.48
CA ARG A 74 -8.64 -8.92 9.18
C ARG A 74 -9.74 -8.25 10.01
N ARG A 75 -9.44 -7.11 10.64
CA ARG A 75 -10.38 -6.36 11.48
C ARG A 75 -11.41 -5.52 10.70
N GLY A 76 -11.23 -5.32 9.39
CA GLY A 76 -12.14 -4.54 8.56
C GLY A 76 -11.46 -3.83 7.40
N THR A 77 -12.21 -2.99 6.68
CA THR A 77 -11.71 -2.22 5.54
C THR A 77 -11.50 -0.76 5.93
N PHE A 78 -10.28 -0.27 5.74
CA PHE A 78 -9.87 1.08 6.10
C PHE A 78 -9.31 1.82 4.89
N LEU A 79 -9.50 3.13 4.86
CA LEU A 79 -8.92 4.06 3.91
C LEU A 79 -7.60 4.56 4.47
N LEU A 80 -6.52 4.23 3.78
CA LEU A 80 -5.16 4.60 4.13
C LEU A 80 -4.51 5.31 2.94
N GLU A 81 -3.60 6.22 3.21
CA GLU A 81 -2.85 6.89 2.14
C GLU A 81 -1.68 6.01 1.73
N ALA A 82 -1.31 6.03 0.45
CA ALA A 82 -0.17 5.26 -0.03
C ALA A 82 1.15 5.58 0.70
N ASP A 83 1.31 6.81 1.19
CA ASP A 83 2.48 7.20 1.99
C ASP A 83 2.53 6.49 3.37
N GLN A 84 1.38 6.10 3.91
CA GLN A 84 1.25 5.39 5.18
C GLN A 84 1.40 3.86 5.02
N LEU A 85 1.47 3.38 3.78
CA LEU A 85 1.52 1.97 3.42
C LEU A 85 2.89 1.59 2.85
N GLN A 86 3.26 0.34 3.02
CA GLN A 86 4.43 -0.29 2.40
C GLN A 86 4.02 -1.63 1.80
N ALA A 87 4.81 -2.14 0.84
CA ALA A 87 4.58 -3.47 0.27
C ALA A 87 4.75 -4.51 1.38
N ALA A 88 3.78 -5.42 1.52
CA ALA A 88 3.92 -6.55 2.41
C ALA A 88 4.89 -7.54 1.76
N GLU A 89 6.05 -7.72 2.35
CA GLU A 89 6.93 -8.82 1.92
C GLU A 89 6.27 -10.16 2.29
N PRO A 90 6.30 -11.16 1.40
CA PRO A 90 5.64 -12.46 1.59
C PRO A 90 6.30 -13.34 2.66
#